data_AF-A0A2G9N7L7-F1
#
_entry.id   AF-A0A2G9N7L7-F1
#
_cell.length_a   1.000
_cell.length_b   1.000
_cell.length_c   1.000
_cell.angle_alpha   90.00
_cell.angle_beta   90.00
_cell.angle_gamma   90.00
#
_symmetry.space_group_name_H-M   'P 1'
#
loop_
_entity.id
_entity.type
_entity.pdbx_description
1 polymer ?
#
loop_
_entity_poly.entity_id
_entity_poly.type
_entity_poly.pdbx_seq_one_letter_code
_entity_poly.pdbx_strand_id
1 'polypeptide(L)'
;MISRDQALALLRSMPQQQSDMNHYLETEAIMKALARHFGEDEGYWGMIGLLHDVDWAVTKDNVSEHTVKAEEILKENGFDEGFIQIIQSHGYGHDLIPKFKDKQRTKKIEHALIASETLTGIIYAYALLRGRKVSDMEAKGLMKRFKEKSFAANCSRESVREIEKTGLALDEFFRIAIDAVKGIAGQIGLG
;
A
#
# COMPACT_ATOMS: atom_id res chain seq x y z
N MET A 1 16.15 -8.34 -10.36
CA MET A 1 14.72 -8.30 -9.98
C MET A 1 13.90 -9.16 -10.93
N ILE A 2 12.91 -9.86 -10.40
CA ILE A 2 11.91 -10.60 -11.18
C ILE A 2 10.96 -9.64 -11.92
N SER A 3 10.31 -10.14 -12.97
CA SER A 3 9.22 -9.43 -13.67
C SER A 3 7.97 -9.32 -12.80
N ARG A 4 7.05 -8.42 -13.16
CA ARG A 4 5.75 -8.27 -12.47
C ARG A 4 4.94 -9.58 -12.46
N ASP A 5 4.94 -10.32 -13.56
CA ASP A 5 4.19 -11.58 -13.64
C ASP A 5 4.79 -12.65 -12.73
N GLN A 6 6.12 -12.69 -12.60
CA GLN A 6 6.80 -13.53 -11.63
C GLN A 6 6.51 -13.10 -10.19
N ALA A 7 6.43 -11.78 -9.90
CA ALA A 7 6.04 -11.28 -8.59
C ALA A 7 4.60 -11.67 -8.22
N LEU A 8 3.66 -11.60 -9.17
CA LEU A 8 2.30 -12.10 -8.97
C LEU A 8 2.26 -13.61 -8.74
N ALA A 9 3.08 -14.38 -9.47
CA ALA A 9 3.18 -15.82 -9.28
C ALA A 9 3.73 -16.17 -7.88
N LEU A 10 4.74 -15.42 -7.40
CA LEU A 10 5.27 -15.54 -6.04
C LEU A 10 4.17 -15.30 -5.00
N LEU A 11 3.45 -14.18 -5.08
CA LEU A 11 2.36 -13.86 -4.15
C LEU A 11 1.29 -14.96 -4.12
N ARG A 12 0.89 -15.46 -5.30
CA ARG A 12 -0.09 -16.54 -5.43
C ARG A 12 0.39 -17.90 -4.95
N SER A 13 1.70 -18.11 -4.83
CA SER A 13 2.25 -19.36 -4.29
C SER A 13 2.16 -19.47 -2.77
N MET A 14 1.92 -18.34 -2.09
CA MET A 14 1.77 -18.27 -0.63
C MET A 14 0.29 -18.39 -0.22
N PRO A 15 -0.03 -18.77 1.04
CA PRO A 15 -1.40 -18.97 1.53
C PRO A 15 -2.13 -17.64 1.77
N GLN A 16 -2.29 -16.86 0.70
CA GLN A 16 -2.94 -15.55 0.67
C GLN A 16 -4.46 -15.70 0.64
N GLN A 17 -5.17 -14.75 1.25
CA GLN A 17 -6.60 -14.56 1.03
C GLN A 17 -6.83 -13.66 -0.17
N GLN A 18 -8.03 -13.71 -0.74
CA GLN A 18 -8.41 -12.80 -1.83
C GLN A 18 -8.33 -11.33 -1.43
N SER A 19 -8.62 -11.01 -0.16
CA SER A 19 -8.46 -9.65 0.38
C SER A 19 -7.01 -9.18 0.35
N ASP A 20 -6.06 -10.08 0.64
CA ASP A 20 -4.64 -9.75 0.65
C ASP A 20 -4.19 -9.44 -0.79
N MET A 21 -4.57 -10.28 -1.75
CA MET A 21 -4.30 -10.03 -3.18
C MET A 21 -4.92 -8.73 -3.68
N ASN A 22 -6.14 -8.39 -3.24
CA ASN A 22 -6.78 -7.13 -3.61
C ASN A 22 -5.99 -5.93 -3.07
N HIS A 23 -5.55 -6.00 -1.80
CA HIS A 23 -4.74 -4.96 -1.18
C HIS A 23 -3.42 -4.73 -1.93
N TYR A 24 -2.73 -5.79 -2.35
CA TYR A 24 -1.50 -5.68 -3.13
C TYR A 24 -1.72 -4.99 -4.49
N LEU A 25 -2.82 -5.33 -5.17
CA LEU A 25 -3.16 -4.72 -6.46
C LEU A 25 -3.61 -3.25 -6.31
N GLU A 26 -4.36 -2.93 -5.25
CA GLU A 26 -4.73 -1.55 -4.91
C GLU A 26 -3.49 -0.69 -4.63
N THR A 27 -2.59 -1.17 -3.76
CA THR A 27 -1.35 -0.46 -3.43
C THR A 27 -0.46 -0.29 -4.66
N GLU A 28 -0.31 -1.33 -5.50
CA GLU A 28 0.39 -1.23 -6.79
C GLU A 28 -0.21 -0.12 -7.68
N ALA A 29 -1.54 -0.10 -7.84
CA ALA A 29 -2.20 0.86 -8.71
C ALA A 29 -2.00 2.31 -8.24
N ILE A 30 -2.14 2.56 -6.93
CA ILE A 30 -1.91 3.87 -6.34
C ILE A 30 -0.45 4.29 -6.51
N MET A 31 0.51 3.39 -6.22
CA MET A 31 1.94 3.69 -6.35
C MET A 31 2.34 4.02 -7.80
N LYS A 32 1.80 3.32 -8.80
CA LYS A 32 1.98 3.67 -10.22
C LYS A 32 1.45 5.07 -10.55
N ALA A 33 0.25 5.39 -10.06
CA ALA A 33 -0.36 6.69 -10.31
C ALA A 33 0.43 7.83 -9.64
N LEU A 34 0.95 7.62 -8.43
CA LEU A 34 1.85 8.56 -7.76
C LEU A 34 3.17 8.71 -8.50
N ALA A 35 3.77 7.62 -8.99
CA ALA A 35 5.00 7.69 -9.78
C ALA A 35 4.81 8.56 -11.02
N ARG A 36 3.71 8.37 -11.76
CA ARG A 36 3.35 9.22 -12.90
C ARG A 36 3.20 10.69 -12.51
N HIS A 37 2.53 10.96 -11.38
CA HIS A 37 2.35 12.32 -10.87
C HIS A 37 3.70 12.98 -10.53
N PHE A 38 4.63 12.24 -9.91
CA PHE A 38 5.94 12.75 -9.51
C PHE A 38 7.02 12.69 -10.60
N GLY A 39 6.72 12.12 -11.78
CA GLY A 39 7.70 11.92 -12.85
C GLY A 39 8.74 10.83 -12.54
N GLU A 40 8.37 9.84 -11.72
CA GLU A 40 9.20 8.74 -11.27
C GLU A 40 8.94 7.47 -12.10
N ASP A 41 9.72 6.41 -11.89
CA ASP A 41 9.55 5.13 -12.59
C ASP A 41 8.29 4.37 -12.11
N GLU A 42 7.26 4.31 -12.97
CA GLU A 42 5.99 3.61 -12.69
C GLU A 42 6.19 2.11 -12.42
N GLY A 43 7.14 1.46 -13.11
CA GLY A 43 7.41 0.03 -12.94
C GLY A 43 8.02 -0.29 -11.58
N TYR A 44 8.98 0.52 -11.15
CA TYR A 44 9.65 0.38 -9.86
C TYR A 44 8.71 0.66 -8.69
N TRP A 45 7.98 1.80 -8.73
CA TRP A 45 7.00 2.15 -7.69
C TRP A 45 5.84 1.14 -7.65
N GLY A 46 5.36 0.70 -8.80
CA GLY A 46 4.36 -0.35 -8.89
C GLY A 46 4.83 -1.66 -8.27
N MET A 47 6.07 -2.07 -8.52
CA MET A 47 6.64 -3.29 -7.93
C MET A 47 6.77 -3.18 -6.41
N ILE A 48 7.19 -2.01 -5.89
CA ILE A 48 7.20 -1.74 -4.45
C ILE A 48 5.79 -1.89 -3.86
N GLY A 49 4.77 -1.28 -4.49
CA GLY A 49 3.40 -1.40 -4.03
C GLY A 49 2.85 -2.82 -4.12
N LEU A 50 3.22 -3.60 -5.14
CA LEU A 50 2.77 -4.98 -5.31
C LEU A 50 3.37 -5.92 -4.25
N LEU A 51 4.63 -5.72 -3.88
CA LEU A 51 5.39 -6.62 -3.01
C LEU A 51 5.55 -6.14 -1.57
N HIS A 52 4.98 -4.99 -1.19
CA HIS A 52 5.20 -4.41 0.15
C HIS A 52 4.90 -5.41 1.27
N ASP A 53 3.83 -6.17 1.13
CA ASP A 53 3.35 -7.16 2.10
C ASP A 53 3.67 -8.60 1.69
N VAL A 54 4.76 -8.82 0.94
CA VAL A 54 5.12 -10.16 0.43
C VAL A 54 5.26 -11.21 1.55
N ASP A 55 5.55 -10.80 2.78
CA ASP A 55 5.66 -11.69 3.95
C ASP A 55 4.38 -11.82 4.77
N TRP A 56 3.31 -11.11 4.42
CA TRP A 56 2.09 -11.01 5.23
C TRP A 56 1.42 -12.37 5.48
N ALA A 57 1.35 -13.23 4.45
CA ALA A 57 0.76 -14.57 4.55
C ALA A 57 1.38 -15.45 5.66
N VAL A 58 2.64 -15.20 6.02
CA VAL A 58 3.38 -15.95 7.04
C VAL A 58 3.69 -15.15 8.31
N THR A 59 3.33 -13.86 8.35
CA THR A 59 3.58 -12.95 9.49
C THR A 59 2.30 -12.40 10.11
N LYS A 60 1.11 -12.55 9.51
CA LYS A 60 -0.16 -12.01 10.04
C LYS A 60 -0.50 -12.45 11.48
N ASP A 61 -0.10 -13.67 11.86
CA ASP A 61 -0.30 -14.21 13.22
C ASP A 61 0.86 -13.85 14.18
N ASN A 62 1.91 -13.22 13.67
CA ASN A 62 3.03 -12.67 14.43
C ASN A 62 3.53 -11.37 13.80
N VAL A 63 2.77 -10.29 14.01
CA VAL A 63 3.00 -8.97 13.39
C VAL A 63 4.39 -8.41 13.69
N SER A 64 5.07 -8.84 14.75
CA SER A 64 6.44 -8.40 15.05
C SER A 64 7.49 -8.82 14.02
N GLU A 65 7.17 -9.82 13.19
CA GLU A 65 8.01 -10.30 12.10
C GLU A 65 7.61 -9.73 10.73
N HIS A 66 6.50 -8.99 10.65
CA HIS A 66 6.07 -8.36 9.41
C HIS A 66 7.07 -7.29 8.96
N THR A 67 7.34 -7.24 7.66
CA THR A 67 8.42 -6.50 6.99
C THR A 67 9.84 -6.99 7.32
N VAL A 68 10.03 -7.66 8.46
CA VAL A 68 11.31 -8.27 8.84
C VAL A 68 11.59 -9.49 7.97
N LYS A 69 10.60 -10.37 7.80
CA LYS A 69 10.72 -11.56 6.94
C LYS A 69 10.69 -11.25 5.45
N ALA A 70 10.15 -10.10 5.05
CA ALA A 70 10.21 -9.64 3.67
C ALA A 70 11.66 -9.60 3.13
N GLU A 71 12.65 -9.32 3.97
CA GLU A 71 14.06 -9.30 3.57
C GLU A 71 14.54 -10.64 2.99
N GLU A 72 14.23 -11.75 3.64
CA GLU A 72 14.63 -13.10 3.20
C GLU A 72 13.98 -13.42 1.85
N ILE A 73 12.66 -13.27 1.78
CA ILE A 73 11.88 -13.57 0.57
C ILE A 73 12.35 -12.73 -0.62
N LEU A 74 12.58 -11.43 -0.41
CA LEU A 74 13.01 -10.52 -1.48
C LEU A 74 14.46 -10.79 -1.93
N LYS A 75 15.37 -11.11 -1.02
CA LYS A 75 16.76 -11.49 -1.37
C LYS A 75 16.79 -12.75 -2.23
N GLU A 76 16.03 -13.77 -1.87
CA GLU A 76 15.94 -15.02 -2.64
C GLU A 76 15.39 -14.79 -4.06
N ASN A 77 14.57 -13.75 -4.25
CA ASN A 77 14.01 -13.35 -5.54
C ASN A 77 14.84 -12.27 -6.26
N GLY A 78 16.08 -12.01 -5.81
CA GLY A 78 17.04 -11.16 -6.52
C GLY A 78 16.71 -9.66 -6.48
N PHE A 79 16.08 -9.20 -5.39
CA PHE A 79 15.94 -7.78 -5.07
C PHE A 79 17.14 -7.30 -4.23
N ASP A 80 17.57 -6.06 -4.50
CA ASP A 80 18.66 -5.43 -3.77
C ASP A 80 18.23 -4.86 -2.41
N GLU A 81 19.21 -4.47 -1.60
CA GLU A 81 18.98 -3.90 -0.28
C GLU A 81 18.16 -2.60 -0.32
N GLY A 82 18.32 -1.78 -1.36
CA GLY A 82 17.59 -0.52 -1.50
C GLY A 82 16.09 -0.74 -1.66
N PHE A 83 15.70 -1.69 -2.51
CA PHE A 83 14.31 -2.11 -2.69
C PHE A 83 13.72 -2.67 -1.40
N ILE A 84 14.46 -3.54 -0.72
CA ILE A 84 14.04 -4.16 0.55
C ILE A 84 13.83 -3.10 1.62
N GLN A 85 14.75 -2.15 1.77
CA GLN A 85 14.63 -1.08 2.76
C GLN A 85 13.42 -0.17 2.50
N ILE A 86 13.07 0.08 1.23
CA ILE A 86 11.86 0.84 0.89
C ILE A 86 10.61 0.06 1.31
N ILE A 87 10.57 -1.25 1.04
CA ILE A 87 9.48 -2.10 1.56
C ILE A 87 9.46 -2.03 3.08
N GLN A 88 10.55 -2.30 3.79
CA GLN A 88 10.59 -2.25 5.25
C GLN A 88 10.14 -0.92 5.86
N SER A 89 10.23 0.17 5.11
CA SER A 89 9.89 1.52 5.57
C SER A 89 8.42 1.72 5.97
N HIS A 90 7.49 0.89 5.47
CA HIS A 90 6.08 0.94 5.91
C HIS A 90 5.90 0.35 7.33
N GLY A 91 6.84 -0.46 7.82
CA GLY A 91 6.90 -0.91 9.21
C GLY A 91 7.67 0.03 10.16
N TYR A 92 8.32 1.09 9.66
CA TYR A 92 9.15 1.98 10.49
C TYR A 92 8.31 2.77 11.49
N GLY A 93 8.76 2.87 12.73
CA GLY A 93 8.04 3.57 13.80
C GLY A 93 6.81 2.83 14.33
N HIS A 94 6.53 1.61 13.88
CA HIS A 94 5.38 0.84 14.32
C HIS A 94 5.69 0.07 15.60
N ASP A 95 4.93 0.30 16.68
CA ASP A 95 5.19 -0.30 18.00
C ASP A 95 5.16 -1.83 18.00
N LEU A 96 4.34 -2.43 17.12
CA LEU A 96 4.26 -3.89 16.99
C LEU A 96 5.45 -4.50 16.24
N ILE A 97 6.34 -3.71 15.63
CA ILE A 97 7.52 -4.19 14.88
C ILE A 97 8.79 -3.65 15.57
N PRO A 98 9.24 -4.24 16.69
CA PRO A 98 10.32 -3.68 17.52
C PRO A 98 11.63 -3.46 16.75
N LYS A 99 11.94 -4.31 15.76
CA LYS A 99 13.16 -4.22 14.94
C LYS A 99 13.31 -2.87 14.23
N PHE A 100 12.19 -2.23 13.88
CA PHE A 100 12.18 -0.98 13.12
C PHE A 100 11.53 0.20 13.85
N LYS A 101 11.30 0.06 15.17
CA LYS A 101 10.63 1.07 15.99
C LYS A 101 11.36 2.42 15.98
N ASP A 102 12.69 2.43 16.02
CA ASP A 102 13.47 3.67 16.05
C ASP A 102 13.85 4.20 14.66
N LYS A 103 13.45 3.50 13.58
CA LYS A 103 13.70 3.93 12.21
C LYS A 103 12.69 4.98 11.76
N GLN A 104 13.14 5.84 10.85
CA GLN A 104 12.33 6.92 10.28
C GLN A 104 12.37 6.87 8.76
N ARG A 105 11.24 7.19 8.14
CA ARG A 105 11.14 7.40 6.69
C ARG A 105 11.81 8.72 6.32
N THR A 106 12.56 8.70 5.23
CA THR A 106 13.36 9.85 4.75
C THR A 106 13.21 10.10 3.27
N LYS A 107 12.73 9.11 2.50
CA LYS A 107 12.58 9.22 1.04
C LYS A 107 11.13 9.41 0.65
N LYS A 108 10.91 10.11 -0.46
CA LYS A 108 9.57 10.34 -1.04
C LYS A 108 8.77 9.05 -1.23
N ILE A 109 9.38 8.02 -1.81
CA ILE A 109 8.74 6.72 -2.07
C ILE A 109 8.34 5.98 -0.78
N GLU A 110 9.08 6.15 0.30
CA GLU A 110 8.78 5.53 1.60
C GLU A 110 7.53 6.16 2.23
N HIS A 111 7.43 7.50 2.16
CA HIS A 111 6.23 8.23 2.58
C HIS A 111 5.01 7.93 1.68
N ALA A 112 5.23 7.79 0.37
CA ALA A 112 4.18 7.42 -0.56
C ALA A 112 3.67 6.00 -0.31
N LEU A 113 4.55 5.04 0.00
CA LEU A 113 4.19 3.65 0.24
C LEU A 113 3.26 3.50 1.45
N ILE A 114 3.70 3.96 2.63
CA ILE A 114 2.91 3.88 3.87
C ILE A 114 1.57 4.61 3.74
N ALA A 115 1.54 5.73 3.01
CA ALA A 115 0.29 6.46 2.78
C ALA A 115 -0.65 5.70 1.84
N SER A 116 -0.11 5.08 0.79
CA SER A 116 -0.87 4.36 -0.25
C SER A 116 -1.47 3.08 0.29
N GLU A 117 -0.67 2.23 0.95
CA GLU A 117 -1.17 0.97 1.51
C GLU A 117 -2.23 1.24 2.57
N THR A 118 -1.99 2.20 3.49
CA THR A 118 -2.96 2.46 4.56
C THR A 118 -4.26 3.06 3.99
N LEU A 119 -4.18 3.86 2.92
CA LEU A 119 -5.36 4.46 2.30
C LEU A 119 -6.25 3.41 1.62
N THR A 120 -5.71 2.30 1.11
CA THR A 120 -6.56 1.30 0.44
C THR A 120 -7.62 0.73 1.39
N GLY A 121 -7.28 0.52 2.67
CA GLY A 121 -8.25 0.07 3.68
C GLY A 121 -9.42 1.05 3.89
N ILE A 122 -9.16 2.37 3.81
CA ILE A 122 -10.21 3.40 3.90
C ILE A 122 -11.07 3.42 2.64
N ILE A 123 -10.45 3.34 1.46
CA ILE A 123 -11.16 3.26 0.16
C ILE A 123 -12.04 2.02 0.13
N TYR A 124 -11.50 0.85 0.50
CA TYR A 124 -12.22 -0.42 0.53
C TYR A 124 -13.41 -0.37 1.48
N ALA A 125 -13.21 0.07 2.74
CA ALA A 125 -14.30 0.25 3.68
C ALA A 125 -15.38 1.21 3.14
N TYR A 126 -14.98 2.25 2.41
CA TYR A 126 -15.93 3.21 1.87
C TYR A 126 -16.70 2.61 0.70
N ALA A 127 -16.04 1.81 -0.14
CA ALA A 127 -16.69 1.05 -1.19
C ALA A 127 -17.71 0.04 -0.62
N LEU A 128 -17.39 -0.64 0.49
CA LEU A 128 -18.32 -1.56 1.16
C LEU A 128 -19.62 -0.88 1.58
N LEU A 129 -19.55 0.34 2.15
CA LEU A 129 -20.73 1.13 2.50
C LEU A 129 -21.59 1.52 1.29
N ARG A 130 -21.03 1.46 0.09
CA ARG A 130 -21.66 1.88 -1.17
C ARG A 130 -22.05 0.70 -2.05
N GLY A 131 -22.24 -0.48 -1.47
CA GLY A 131 -22.59 -1.68 -2.22
C GLY A 131 -21.43 -2.21 -3.07
N ARG A 132 -20.20 -2.07 -2.57
CA ARG A 132 -18.93 -2.52 -3.20
C ARG A 132 -18.62 -1.80 -4.52
N LYS A 133 -18.83 -0.48 -4.58
CA LYS A 133 -18.59 0.33 -5.79
C LYS A 133 -17.66 1.50 -5.55
N VAL A 134 -16.72 1.70 -6.47
CA VAL A 134 -15.82 2.87 -6.51
C VAL A 134 -16.11 3.83 -7.67
N SER A 135 -16.96 3.46 -8.62
CA SER A 135 -17.18 4.17 -9.89
C SER A 135 -17.51 5.66 -9.72
N ASP A 136 -18.34 6.00 -8.74
CA ASP A 136 -18.80 7.34 -8.41
C ASP A 136 -18.15 7.88 -7.12
N MET A 137 -17.02 7.30 -6.69
CA MET A 137 -16.28 7.80 -5.52
C MET A 137 -15.55 9.09 -5.86
N GLU A 138 -15.65 10.06 -4.96
CA GLU A 138 -15.02 11.37 -5.07
C GLU A 138 -14.14 11.66 -3.86
N ALA A 139 -13.05 12.40 -4.07
CA ALA A 139 -12.09 12.77 -3.02
C ALA A 139 -12.77 13.48 -1.83
N LYS A 140 -13.80 14.30 -2.08
CA LYS A 140 -14.58 14.97 -1.02
C LYS A 140 -15.31 13.98 -0.11
N GLY A 141 -15.86 12.90 -0.68
CA GLY A 141 -16.51 11.84 0.07
C GLY A 141 -15.51 11.06 0.92
N LEU A 142 -14.39 10.66 0.30
CA LEU A 142 -13.30 9.96 1.00
C LEU A 142 -12.70 10.82 2.12
N MET A 143 -12.54 12.13 1.91
CA MET A 143 -12.06 13.09 2.91
C MET A 143 -12.98 13.17 4.14
N LYS A 144 -14.31 13.07 3.98
CA LYS A 144 -15.23 12.99 5.13
C LYS A 144 -14.97 11.73 5.95
N ARG A 145 -14.86 10.59 5.28
CA ARG A 145 -14.58 9.28 5.91
C ARG A 145 -13.20 9.23 6.56
N PHE A 146 -12.20 9.84 5.93
CA PHE A 146 -10.87 10.01 6.49
C PHE A 146 -10.89 10.79 7.82
N LYS A 147 -11.68 11.86 7.91
CA LYS A 147 -11.83 12.66 9.14
C LYS A 147 -12.60 11.95 10.26
N GLU A 148 -13.45 10.99 9.92
CA GLU A 148 -14.17 10.14 10.88
C GLU A 148 -13.22 9.09 11.46
N LYS A 149 -12.63 9.34 12.65
CA LYS A 149 -11.64 8.43 13.26
C LYS A 149 -12.16 7.01 13.52
N SER A 150 -13.46 6.85 13.75
CA SER A 150 -14.10 5.54 13.97
C SER A 150 -14.31 4.75 12.67
N PHE A 151 -14.34 5.42 11.53
CA PHE A 151 -14.50 4.76 10.24
C PHE A 151 -13.18 4.08 9.85
N ALA A 152 -13.16 2.79 9.49
CA ALA A 152 -11.90 2.08 9.21
C ALA A 152 -10.83 2.37 10.29
N ALA A 153 -11.18 2.14 11.56
CA ALA A 153 -10.39 2.56 12.72
C ALA A 153 -8.98 1.93 12.78
N ASN A 154 -8.77 0.80 12.09
CA ASN A 154 -7.48 0.14 11.98
C ASN A 154 -6.53 0.85 10.99
N CYS A 155 -7.02 1.77 10.15
CA CYS A 155 -6.20 2.52 9.20
C CYS A 155 -5.69 3.80 9.86
N SER A 156 -4.39 3.88 10.14
CA SER A 156 -3.75 5.03 10.76
C SER A 156 -3.90 6.30 9.91
N ARG A 157 -4.49 7.36 10.49
CA ARG A 157 -4.60 8.65 9.78
C ARG A 157 -3.27 9.33 9.61
N GLU A 158 -2.35 9.14 10.56
CA GLU A 158 -1.00 9.68 10.48
C GLU A 158 -0.20 8.99 9.38
N SER A 159 -0.37 7.68 9.18
CA SER A 159 0.25 6.95 8.06
C SER A 159 -0.20 7.50 6.70
N VAL A 160 -1.49 7.75 6.53
CA VAL A 160 -2.02 8.39 5.30
C VAL A 160 -1.47 9.82 5.13
N ARG A 161 -1.29 10.58 6.22
CA ARG A 161 -0.72 11.93 6.19
C ARG A 161 0.75 12.00 5.82
N GLU A 162 1.47 10.88 5.87
CA GLU A 162 2.88 10.85 5.41
C GLU A 162 3.00 11.35 3.97
N ILE A 163 1.95 11.21 3.14
CA ILE A 163 1.95 11.77 1.78
C ILE A 163 2.23 13.27 1.74
N GLU A 164 1.84 14.04 2.76
CA GLU A 164 2.05 15.49 2.83
C GLU A 164 3.57 15.81 2.87
N LYS A 165 4.41 14.90 3.37
CA LYS A 165 5.89 15.02 3.35
C LYS A 165 6.48 14.91 1.95
N THR A 166 5.72 14.43 0.97
CA THR A 166 6.12 14.42 -0.45
C THR A 166 5.84 15.76 -1.16
N GLY A 167 5.16 16.69 -0.48
CA GLY A 167 4.67 17.94 -1.06
C GLY A 167 3.27 17.83 -1.69
N LEU A 168 2.66 16.64 -1.66
CA LEU A 168 1.33 16.40 -2.22
C LEU A 168 0.24 16.64 -1.18
N ALA A 169 -0.76 17.45 -1.52
CA ALA A 169 -1.91 17.68 -0.66
C ALA A 169 -2.84 16.46 -0.58
N LEU A 170 -3.49 16.25 0.56
CA LEU A 170 -4.38 15.09 0.78
C LEU A 170 -5.54 15.01 -0.21
N ASP A 171 -6.14 16.14 -0.60
CA ASP A 171 -7.24 16.14 -1.56
C ASP A 171 -6.79 15.68 -2.95
N GLU A 172 -5.59 16.07 -3.35
CA GLU A 172 -4.98 15.62 -4.59
C GLU A 172 -4.58 14.14 -4.52
N PHE A 173 -3.95 13.71 -3.42
CA PHE A 173 -3.65 12.31 -3.18
C PHE A 173 -4.88 11.42 -3.25
N PHE A 174 -5.98 11.82 -2.60
CA PHE A 174 -7.23 11.04 -2.61
C PHE A 174 -7.83 10.94 -4.00
N ARG A 175 -7.75 12.01 -4.80
CA ARG A 175 -8.19 11.96 -6.20
C ARG A 175 -7.36 10.95 -7.01
N ILE A 176 -6.03 11.04 -6.92
CA ILE A 176 -5.10 10.12 -7.60
C ILE A 176 -5.38 8.67 -7.19
N ALA A 177 -5.49 8.42 -5.88
CA ALA A 177 -5.70 7.08 -5.36
C ALA A 177 -7.06 6.48 -5.78
N ILE A 178 -8.14 7.26 -5.69
CA ILE A 178 -9.47 6.81 -6.13
C ILE A 178 -9.46 6.48 -7.62
N ASP A 179 -8.89 7.34 -8.46
CA ASP A 179 -8.87 7.14 -9.90
C ASP A 179 -8.02 5.93 -10.29
N ALA A 180 -6.91 5.68 -9.57
CA ALA A 180 -6.12 4.47 -9.71
C ALA A 180 -6.93 3.20 -9.36
N VAL A 181 -7.63 3.19 -8.24
CA VAL A 181 -8.46 2.06 -7.79
C VAL A 181 -9.64 1.82 -8.75
N LYS A 182 -10.28 2.87 -9.27
CA LYS A 182 -11.30 2.76 -10.32
C LYS A 182 -10.78 2.03 -11.56
N GLY A 183 -9.53 2.30 -11.95
CA GLY A 183 -8.88 1.66 -13.10
C GLY A 183 -8.74 0.13 -12.96
N ILE A 184 -8.76 -0.39 -11.74
CA ILE A 184 -8.64 -1.84 -11.47
C ILE A 184 -9.89 -2.44 -10.80
N ALA A 185 -10.99 -1.70 -10.69
CA ALA A 185 -12.18 -2.07 -9.91
C ALA A 185 -12.72 -3.48 -10.25
N GLY A 186 -12.71 -3.86 -11.52
CA GLY A 186 -13.13 -5.19 -11.97
C GLY A 186 -12.23 -6.34 -11.48
N GLN A 187 -10.95 -6.09 -11.22
CA GLN A 187 -9.98 -7.09 -10.74
C GLN A 187 -10.12 -7.35 -9.24
N ILE A 188 -10.53 -6.34 -8.47
CA ILE A 188 -10.61 -6.38 -7.00
C ILE A 188 -12.05 -6.51 -6.48
N GLY A 189 -13.02 -6.69 -7.37
CA GLY A 189 -14.43 -6.88 -7.00
C GLY A 189 -15.10 -5.63 -6.41
N LEU A 190 -14.73 -4.45 -6.92
CA LEU A 190 -15.28 -3.14 -6.57
C LEU A 190 -15.98 -2.43 -7.75
N GLY A 191 -16.39 -3.19 -8.77
CA GLY A 191 -17.04 -2.70 -9.99
C GLY A 191 -18.49 -2.25 -9.82
#